data_AF-A0A2G7M033-F1
#
_entry.id   AF-A0A2G7M033-F1
#
_cell.length_a   1.000
_cell.length_b   1.000
_cell.length_c   1.000
_cell.angle_alpha   90.00
_cell.angle_beta   90.00
_cell.angle_gamma   90.00
#
_symmetry.space_group_name_H-M   'P 1'
#
loop_
_entity.id
_entity.type
_entity.pdbx_description
1 polymer ?
#
loop_
_entity_poly.entity_id
_entity_poly.type
_entity_poly.pdbx_seq_one_letter_code
_entity_poly.pdbx_strand_id
1 'polypeptide(L)'
;MNIGLTGGIATGKSSVSAFLASKGALLIDADVIAREVMLPGHPVLAAAVQRFGQAILNEDGTLDRKKLGSIVFQNPEERKALEAITHPAIRKEMRERAALYELEHPDKLVVSDIPLLYESGLEDGFEEVMVVYVPRSVQRERLMSRDGMTAEQADARIDVQMDIEDKKQRADVVIDNSGLWSETEQQLISFLHRKGLI
;
A
#
# COMPACT_ATOMS: atom_id res chain seq x y z
N MET A 1 2.48 -15.41 -10.59
CA MET A 1 2.03 -15.41 -9.18
C MET A 1 1.89 -13.96 -8.75
N ASN A 2 0.70 -13.54 -8.34
CA ASN A 2 0.40 -12.18 -7.90
C ASN A 2 -0.03 -12.15 -6.44
N ILE A 3 0.77 -11.47 -5.61
CA ILE A 3 0.52 -11.35 -4.17
C ILE A 3 0.19 -9.92 -3.77
N GLY A 4 -0.67 -9.80 -2.76
CA GLY A 4 -0.88 -8.55 -2.04
C GLY A 4 0.16 -8.42 -0.93
N LEU A 5 0.94 -7.34 -0.91
CA LEU A 5 1.85 -7.03 0.18
C LEU A 5 1.25 -5.93 1.05
N THR A 6 1.08 -6.21 2.33
CA THR A 6 0.58 -5.25 3.30
C THR A 6 1.36 -5.27 4.60
N GLY A 7 1.05 -4.34 5.48
CA GLY A 7 1.71 -4.17 6.77
C GLY A 7 1.22 -2.91 7.46
N GLY A 8 1.40 -2.85 8.77
CA GLY A 8 1.17 -1.64 9.54
C GLY A 8 2.23 -0.58 9.28
N ILE A 9 1.97 0.63 9.76
CA ILE A 9 2.96 1.71 9.80
C ILE A 9 4.22 1.24 10.54
N ALA A 10 5.39 1.60 10.01
CA ALA A 10 6.70 1.26 10.56
C ALA A 10 7.04 -0.25 10.69
N THR A 11 6.32 -1.14 10.01
CA THR A 11 6.69 -2.58 9.95
C THR A 11 7.88 -2.86 9.03
N GLY A 12 8.26 -1.93 8.16
CA GLY A 12 9.37 -2.10 7.20
C GLY A 12 8.96 -2.73 5.87
N LYS A 13 7.68 -2.65 5.50
CA LYS A 13 7.13 -3.10 4.22
C LYS A 13 7.94 -2.64 3.00
N SER A 14 8.42 -1.40 2.99
CA SER A 14 9.26 -0.86 1.89
C SER A 14 10.58 -1.59 1.72
N SER A 15 11.19 -2.06 2.82
CA SER A 15 12.43 -2.85 2.76
C SER A 15 12.15 -4.23 2.16
N VAL A 16 11.03 -4.84 2.55
CA VAL A 16 10.59 -6.14 2.00
C VAL A 16 10.27 -6.03 0.51
N SER A 17 9.49 -5.02 0.09
CA SER A 17 9.17 -4.84 -1.33
C SER A 17 10.43 -4.56 -2.16
N ALA A 18 11.34 -3.71 -1.67
CA ALA A 18 12.63 -3.47 -2.33
C ALA A 18 13.48 -4.74 -2.46
N PHE A 19 13.49 -5.60 -1.43
CA PHE A 19 14.18 -6.89 -1.50
C PHE A 19 13.57 -7.81 -2.56
N LEU A 20 12.24 -7.97 -2.57
CA LEU A 20 11.56 -8.80 -3.57
C LEU A 20 11.81 -8.28 -4.99
N ALA A 21 11.80 -6.96 -5.19
CA ALA A 21 12.16 -6.34 -6.47
C ALA A 21 13.59 -6.67 -6.89
N SER A 22 14.54 -6.66 -5.95
CA SER A 22 15.94 -7.03 -6.21
C SER A 22 16.10 -8.51 -6.62
N LYS A 23 15.12 -9.35 -6.32
CA LYS A 23 15.04 -10.76 -6.78
C LYS A 23 14.25 -10.92 -8.08
N GLY A 24 13.86 -9.82 -8.72
CA GLY A 24 13.20 -9.81 -10.03
C GLY A 24 11.68 -9.83 -9.95
N ALA A 25 11.07 -9.49 -8.81
CA ALA A 25 9.64 -9.27 -8.73
C ALA A 25 9.24 -7.91 -9.35
N LEU A 26 8.07 -7.86 -10.00
CA LEU A 26 7.44 -6.58 -10.32
C LEU A 26 6.80 -6.00 -9.05
N LEU A 27 7.08 -4.73 -8.75
CA LEU A 27 6.35 -3.99 -7.74
C LEU A 27 5.26 -3.13 -8.39
N ILE A 28 4.04 -3.30 -7.92
CA ILE A 28 2.89 -2.44 -8.23
C ILE A 28 2.54 -1.68 -6.96
N ASP A 29 2.90 -0.40 -6.89
CA ASP A 29 2.64 0.45 -5.72
C ASP A 29 1.29 1.16 -5.87
N ALA A 30 0.33 0.84 -5.00
CA ALA A 30 -1.01 1.44 -5.03
C ALA A 30 -1.01 2.94 -4.72
N ASP A 31 -0.08 3.43 -3.89
CA ASP A 31 0.05 4.86 -3.62
C ASP A 31 0.59 5.59 -4.85
N VAL A 32 1.53 5.01 -5.58
CA VAL A 32 2.01 5.57 -6.86
C VAL A 32 0.87 5.65 -7.87
N ILE A 33 0.12 4.55 -8.06
CA ILE A 33 -1.04 4.53 -8.97
C ILE A 33 -2.10 5.55 -8.56
N ALA A 34 -2.38 5.68 -7.26
CA ALA A 34 -3.32 6.69 -6.74
C ALA A 34 -2.88 8.12 -7.09
N ARG A 35 -1.57 8.38 -7.23
CA ARG A 35 -1.06 9.67 -7.72
C ARG A 35 -1.22 9.81 -9.22
N GLU A 36 -0.93 8.75 -9.98
CA GLU A 36 -0.97 8.74 -11.45
C GLU A 36 -2.38 8.96 -11.99
N VAL A 37 -3.40 8.31 -11.40
CA VAL A 37 -4.79 8.50 -11.81
C VAL A 37 -5.32 9.92 -11.51
N MET A 38 -4.61 10.69 -10.68
CA MET A 38 -4.95 12.08 -10.36
C MET A 38 -4.11 13.10 -11.15
N LEU A 39 -3.37 12.66 -12.18
CA LEU A 39 -2.62 13.57 -13.05
C LEU A 39 -3.55 14.30 -14.06
N PRO A 40 -3.15 15.50 -14.52
CA PRO A 40 -3.86 16.21 -15.57
C PRO A 40 -4.13 15.33 -16.80
N GLY A 41 -5.34 15.42 -17.35
CA GLY A 41 -5.78 14.62 -18.49
C GLY A 41 -6.38 13.25 -18.12
N HIS A 42 -6.21 12.78 -16.88
CA HIS A 42 -6.82 11.53 -16.45
C HIS A 42 -8.32 11.71 -16.10
N PRO A 43 -9.21 10.79 -16.51
CA PRO A 43 -10.66 10.90 -16.24
C PRO A 43 -11.04 11.01 -14.77
N VAL A 44 -10.24 10.41 -13.88
CA VAL A 44 -10.47 10.45 -12.43
C VAL A 44 -10.25 11.85 -11.87
N LEU A 45 -9.25 12.60 -12.34
CA LEU A 45 -9.07 14.00 -11.93
C LEU A 45 -10.27 14.84 -12.41
N ALA A 46 -10.74 14.63 -13.64
CA ALA A 46 -11.91 15.33 -14.16
C ALA A 46 -13.17 15.05 -13.31
N ALA A 47 -13.40 13.80 -12.92
CA ALA A 47 -14.50 13.41 -12.03
C ALA A 47 -14.36 14.03 -10.62
N ALA A 48 -13.14 14.10 -10.08
CA ALA A 48 -12.88 14.77 -8.81
C ALA A 48 -13.17 16.28 -8.90
N VAL A 49 -12.73 16.94 -9.98
CA VAL A 49 -13.02 18.36 -10.22
C VAL A 49 -14.53 18.61 -10.36
N GLN A 50 -15.27 17.71 -11.01
CA GLN A 50 -16.73 17.82 -11.11
C GLN A 50 -17.40 17.76 -9.73
N ARG A 51 -16.88 16.96 -8.79
CA ARG A 51 -17.45 16.79 -7.44
C ARG A 51 -17.04 17.90 -6.47
N PHE A 52 -15.76 18.25 -6.44
CA PHE A 52 -15.16 19.14 -5.43
C PHE A 52 -14.89 20.56 -5.95
N GLY A 53 -15.10 20.79 -7.25
CA GLY A 53 -14.93 22.08 -7.92
C GLY A 53 -13.48 22.38 -8.32
N GLN A 54 -13.32 23.42 -9.14
CA GLN A 54 -12.02 23.86 -9.67
C GLN A 54 -11.02 24.28 -8.59
N ALA A 55 -11.49 24.57 -7.38
CA ALA A 55 -10.66 24.99 -6.26
C ALA A 55 -9.64 23.92 -5.82
N ILE A 56 -9.84 22.64 -6.18
CA ILE A 56 -8.89 21.57 -5.89
C ILE A 56 -7.68 21.55 -6.84
N LEU A 57 -7.62 22.45 -7.82
CA LEU A 57 -6.53 22.51 -8.79
C LEU A 57 -5.58 23.68 -8.49
N ASN A 58 -4.32 23.48 -8.84
CA ASN A 58 -3.32 24.51 -8.98
C ASN A 58 -3.53 25.26 -10.31
N GLU A 59 -2.84 26.39 -10.48
CA GLU A 59 -2.93 27.22 -11.69
C GLU A 59 -2.48 26.47 -12.96
N ASP A 60 -1.58 25.50 -12.83
CA ASP A 60 -1.10 24.65 -13.91
C ASP A 60 -2.02 23.45 -14.23
N GLY A 61 -3.17 23.35 -13.56
CA GLY A 61 -4.14 22.27 -13.73
C GLY A 61 -3.80 20.97 -12.98
N THR A 62 -2.71 20.93 -12.22
CA THR A 62 -2.39 19.80 -11.34
C THR A 62 -3.23 19.83 -10.06
N LEU A 63 -3.36 18.68 -9.39
CA LEU A 63 -4.11 18.57 -8.13
C LEU A 63 -3.41 19.31 -6.98
N ASP A 64 -4.12 20.21 -6.31
CA ASP A 64 -3.77 20.74 -5.00
C ASP A 64 -4.17 19.72 -3.91
N ARG A 65 -3.22 18.84 -3.59
CA ARG A 65 -3.41 17.77 -2.58
C ARG A 65 -3.74 18.32 -1.19
N LYS A 66 -3.24 19.50 -0.83
CA LYS A 66 -3.50 20.09 0.49
C LYS A 66 -4.94 20.54 0.60
N LYS A 67 -5.47 21.20 -0.44
CA LYS A 67 -6.88 21.60 -0.49
C LYS A 67 -7.81 20.39 -0.51
N LEU A 68 -7.59 19.43 -1.42
CA LEU A 68 -8.43 18.24 -1.48
C LEU A 68 -8.36 17.46 -0.15
N GLY A 69 -7.16 17.28 0.39
CA GLY A 69 -6.94 16.66 1.70
C GLY A 69 -7.71 17.35 2.82
N SER A 70 -7.74 18.68 2.84
CA SER A 70 -8.48 19.45 3.85
C SER A 70 -10.00 19.25 3.75
N ILE A 71 -10.54 19.16 2.54
CA ILE A 71 -11.97 18.90 2.28
C ILE A 71 -12.35 17.50 2.80
N VAL A 72 -11.60 16.47 2.40
CA VAL A 72 -11.95 15.08 2.74
C VAL A 72 -11.60 14.69 4.18
N PHE A 73 -10.59 15.32 4.77
CA PHE A 73 -10.21 15.04 6.16
C PHE A 73 -11.28 15.50 7.15
N GLN A 74 -11.94 16.62 6.87
CA GLN A 74 -12.98 17.19 7.75
C GLN A 74 -14.37 16.60 7.50
N ASN A 75 -14.57 15.90 6.38
CA ASN A 75 -15.88 15.41 5.97
C ASN A 75 -15.83 13.93 5.51
N PRO A 76 -16.29 12.98 6.35
CA PRO A 76 -16.31 11.56 6.02
C PRO A 76 -17.10 11.22 4.74
N GLU A 77 -18.17 11.96 4.42
CA GLU A 77 -18.97 11.74 3.22
C GLU A 77 -18.20 12.17 1.96
N GLU A 78 -17.45 13.27 2.04
CA GLU A 78 -16.57 13.69 0.93
C GLU A 78 -15.37 12.76 0.76
N ARG A 79 -14.86 12.19 1.85
CA ARG A 79 -13.84 11.13 1.78
C ARG A 79 -14.36 9.91 1.02
N LYS A 80 -15.55 9.40 1.38
CA LYS A 80 -16.19 8.29 0.67
C LYS A 80 -16.45 8.62 -0.80
N ALA A 81 -16.86 9.85 -1.10
CA ALA A 81 -17.07 10.28 -2.48
C ALA A 81 -15.77 10.26 -3.30
N LEU A 82 -14.65 10.73 -2.73
CA LEU A 82 -13.34 10.65 -3.37
C LEU A 82 -12.91 9.19 -3.56
N GLU A 83 -13.05 8.35 -2.53
CA GLU A 83 -12.73 6.92 -2.58
C GLU A 83 -13.55 6.20 -3.68
N ALA A 84 -14.83 6.52 -3.82
CA ALA A 84 -15.69 5.97 -4.86
C ALA A 84 -15.24 6.36 -6.29
N ILE A 85 -14.63 7.54 -6.44
CA ILE A 85 -14.07 8.02 -7.72
C ILE A 85 -12.72 7.34 -8.01
N THR A 86 -11.85 7.20 -7.01
CA THR A 86 -10.46 6.77 -7.20
C THR A 86 -10.28 5.25 -7.15
N HIS A 87 -10.94 4.55 -6.22
CA HIS A 87 -10.71 3.12 -5.98
C HIS A 87 -10.96 2.24 -7.22
N PRO A 88 -12.05 2.44 -8.01
CA PRO A 88 -12.26 1.63 -9.22
C PRO A 88 -11.12 1.78 -10.24
N ALA A 89 -10.60 3.00 -10.42
CA ALA A 89 -9.52 3.27 -11.36
C ALA A 89 -8.19 2.68 -10.87
N ILE A 90 -7.86 2.83 -9.58
CA ILE A 90 -6.65 2.24 -8.99
C ILE A 90 -6.68 0.72 -9.14
N ARG A 91 -7.79 0.07 -8.76
CA ARG A 91 -7.96 -1.39 -8.89
C ARG A 91 -7.87 -1.85 -10.33
N LYS A 92 -8.39 -1.07 -11.28
CA LYS A 92 -8.29 -1.38 -12.71
C LYS A 92 -6.82 -1.34 -13.16
N GLU A 93 -6.13 -0.25 -12.88
CA GLU A 93 -4.73 -0.04 -13.28
C GLU A 93 -3.80 -1.12 -12.68
N MET A 94 -3.99 -1.45 -11.40
CA MET A 94 -3.23 -2.52 -10.75
C MET A 94 -3.40 -3.86 -11.45
N ARG A 95 -4.65 -4.24 -11.77
CA ARG A 95 -4.95 -5.49 -12.47
C ARG A 95 -4.40 -5.50 -13.89
N GLU A 96 -4.48 -4.38 -14.61
CA GLU A 96 -3.97 -4.29 -15.98
C GLU A 96 -2.44 -4.41 -16.02
N ARG A 97 -1.73 -3.73 -15.09
CA ARG A 97 -0.27 -3.86 -14.96
C ARG A 97 0.16 -5.28 -14.57
N ALA A 98 -0.54 -5.89 -13.61
CA ALA A 98 -0.26 -7.26 -13.19
C ALA A 98 -0.48 -8.23 -14.36
N ALA A 99 -1.64 -8.19 -15.02
CA ALA A 99 -1.98 -9.10 -16.10
C ALA A 99 -1.03 -8.97 -17.30
N LEU A 100 -0.62 -7.74 -17.65
CA LEU A 100 0.35 -7.53 -18.73
C LEU A 100 1.71 -8.16 -18.38
N TYR A 101 2.20 -7.93 -17.17
CA TYR A 101 3.48 -8.47 -16.73
C TYR A 101 3.46 -10.00 -16.62
N GLU A 102 2.38 -10.57 -16.09
CA GLU A 102 2.22 -12.03 -15.98
C GLU A 102 2.18 -12.71 -17.36
N LEU A 103 1.63 -12.05 -18.38
CA LEU A 103 1.63 -12.56 -19.75
C LEU A 103 3.06 -12.63 -20.32
N GLU A 104 3.89 -11.63 -20.04
CA GLU A 104 5.28 -11.56 -20.51
C GLU A 104 6.25 -12.41 -19.66
N HIS A 105 5.91 -12.61 -18.39
CA HIS A 105 6.76 -13.21 -17.38
C HIS A 105 5.99 -14.17 -16.45
N PRO A 106 5.48 -15.31 -16.96
CA PRO A 106 4.61 -16.22 -16.20
C PRO A 106 5.28 -16.80 -14.93
N ASP A 107 6.61 -16.92 -14.94
CA ASP A 107 7.41 -17.47 -13.84
C ASP A 107 7.92 -16.40 -12.86
N LYS A 108 7.45 -15.15 -12.97
CA LYS A 108 7.86 -14.05 -12.10
C LYS A 108 6.78 -13.69 -11.08
N LEU A 109 7.23 -13.12 -9.97
CA LEU A 109 6.39 -12.63 -8.90
C LEU A 109 5.90 -11.22 -9.22
N VAL A 110 4.61 -10.98 -9.06
CA VAL A 110 4.02 -9.65 -8.99
C VAL A 110 3.67 -9.37 -7.53
N VAL A 111 4.09 -8.21 -7.03
CA VAL A 111 3.85 -7.76 -5.66
C VAL A 111 3.08 -6.46 -5.72
N SER A 112 1.81 -6.52 -5.34
CA SER A 112 0.98 -5.33 -5.18
C SER A 112 1.13 -4.78 -3.77
N ASP A 113 1.89 -3.69 -3.62
CA ASP A 113 2.09 -3.02 -2.35
C ASP A 113 0.88 -2.13 -2.00
N ILE A 114 0.13 -2.55 -0.97
CA ILE A 114 -1.11 -1.90 -0.50
C ILE A 114 -1.12 -1.83 1.03
N PRO A 115 -0.79 -0.67 1.66
CA PRO A 115 -0.78 -0.53 3.11
C PRO A 115 -2.13 -0.85 3.80
N LEU A 116 -3.24 -0.49 3.15
CA LEU A 116 -4.60 -0.65 3.67
C LEU A 116 -5.37 -1.79 2.99
N LEU A 117 -4.68 -2.86 2.61
CA LEU A 117 -5.22 -3.97 1.82
C LEU A 117 -6.50 -4.55 2.45
N TYR A 118 -6.40 -4.95 3.71
CA TYR A 118 -7.50 -5.57 4.45
C TYR A 118 -8.59 -4.58 4.84
N GLU A 119 -8.22 -3.35 5.19
CA GLU A 119 -9.16 -2.28 5.49
C GLU A 119 -10.00 -1.91 4.26
N SER A 120 -9.45 -2.11 3.06
CA SER A 120 -10.10 -1.82 1.78
C SER A 120 -10.83 -3.02 1.16
N GLY A 121 -10.81 -4.18 1.82
CA GLY A 121 -11.43 -5.42 1.33
C GLY A 121 -10.85 -5.88 -0.01
N LEU A 122 -9.54 -5.82 -0.17
CA LEU A 122 -8.83 -6.11 -1.43
C LEU A 122 -8.20 -7.51 -1.48
N GLU A 123 -8.27 -8.27 -0.39
CA GLU A 123 -7.61 -9.59 -0.26
C GLU A 123 -8.02 -10.57 -1.35
N ASP A 124 -9.29 -10.60 -1.74
CA ASP A 124 -9.82 -11.52 -2.77
C ASP A 124 -9.26 -11.24 -4.18
N GLY A 125 -8.53 -10.13 -4.35
CA GLY A 125 -7.88 -9.77 -5.61
C GLY A 125 -6.49 -10.40 -5.83
N PHE A 126 -5.99 -11.18 -4.87
CA PHE A 126 -4.64 -11.74 -4.88
C PHE A 126 -4.65 -13.25 -4.65
N GLU A 127 -3.61 -13.94 -5.13
CA GLU A 127 -3.44 -15.38 -4.87
C GLU A 127 -3.04 -15.64 -3.41
N GLU A 128 -2.21 -14.76 -2.84
CA GLU A 128 -1.83 -14.76 -1.44
C GLU A 128 -1.64 -13.32 -0.94
N VAL A 129 -1.90 -13.11 0.35
CA VAL A 129 -1.59 -11.88 1.06
C VAL A 129 -0.41 -12.09 1.99
N MET A 130 0.67 -11.36 1.72
CA MET A 130 1.87 -11.28 2.56
C MET A 130 1.78 -10.08 3.51
N VAL A 131 1.88 -10.35 4.81
CA VAL A 131 1.92 -9.31 5.86
C VAL A 131 3.35 -9.17 6.38
N VAL A 132 3.89 -7.96 6.27
CA VAL A 132 5.12 -7.56 6.97
C VAL A 132 4.76 -7.15 8.38
N TYR A 133 5.21 -7.95 9.34
CA TYR A 133 4.81 -7.89 10.74
C TYR A 133 5.95 -7.41 11.62
N VAL A 134 5.62 -6.55 12.57
CA VAL A 134 6.39 -6.35 13.82
C VAL A 134 5.39 -6.14 14.96
N PRO A 135 5.74 -6.48 16.22
CA PRO A 135 4.89 -6.16 17.36
C PRO A 135 4.61 -4.65 17.47
N ARG A 136 3.45 -4.29 18.03
CA ARG A 136 3.06 -2.89 18.25
C ARG A 136 4.13 -2.06 18.95
N SER A 137 4.81 -2.63 19.96
CA SER A 137 5.90 -1.96 20.67
C SER A 137 7.04 -1.53 19.75
N VAL A 138 7.40 -2.37 18.77
CA VAL A 138 8.43 -2.10 17.76
C VAL A 138 7.96 -1.05 16.76
N GLN A 139 6.67 -1.06 16.36
CA GLN A 139 6.11 0.02 15.52
C GLN A 139 6.24 1.37 16.24
N ARG A 140 5.91 1.42 17.52
CA ARG A 140 6.00 2.64 18.34
C ARG A 140 7.44 3.13 18.43
N GLU A 141 8.38 2.26 18.78
CA GLU A 141 9.80 2.60 18.87
C GLU A 141 10.32 3.17 17.54
N ARG A 142 10.05 2.50 16.42
CA ARG A 142 10.49 2.95 15.09
C ARG A 142 9.90 4.30 14.70
N LEU A 143 8.62 4.55 14.99
CA LEU A 143 7.97 5.84 14.75
C LEU A 143 8.61 6.96 15.57
N MET A 144 8.86 6.71 16.85
CA MET A 144 9.52 7.67 17.74
C MET A 144 10.95 7.99 17.24
N SER A 145 11.73 6.97 16.90
CA SER A 145 13.12 7.15 16.46
C SER A 145 13.24 7.80 15.08
N ARG A 146 12.39 7.43 14.12
CA ARG A 146 12.45 7.92 12.74
C ARG A 146 11.86 9.32 12.60
N ASP A 147 10.70 9.56 13.25
CA ASP A 147 9.91 10.77 13.03
C ASP A 147 9.92 11.73 14.23
N GLY A 148 10.64 11.42 15.31
CA GLY A 148 10.75 12.27 16.50
C GLY A 148 9.45 12.42 17.30
N MET A 149 8.58 11.41 17.26
CA MET A 149 7.24 11.46 17.86
C MET A 149 7.24 11.16 19.36
N THR A 150 6.24 11.69 20.07
CA THR A 150 5.91 11.18 21.39
C THR A 150 5.25 9.80 21.30
N ALA A 151 5.19 9.08 22.42
CA ALA A 151 4.51 7.78 22.47
C ALA A 151 3.05 7.90 22.06
N GLU A 152 2.35 8.93 22.54
CA GLU A 152 0.93 9.20 22.26
C GLU A 152 0.70 9.49 20.78
N GLN A 153 1.60 10.25 20.14
CA GLN A 153 1.52 10.54 18.71
C GLN A 153 1.76 9.28 17.86
N ALA A 154 2.71 8.44 18.27
CA ALA A 154 2.98 7.18 17.59
C ALA A 154 1.80 6.21 17.74
N ASP A 155 1.27 6.05 18.95
CA ASP A 155 0.09 5.21 19.22
C ASP A 155 -1.13 5.70 18.43
N ALA A 156 -1.41 7.00 18.43
CA ALA A 156 -2.50 7.58 17.65
C ALA A 156 -2.37 7.33 16.14
N ARG A 157 -1.14 7.21 15.60
CA ARG A 157 -0.93 6.85 14.19
C ARG A 157 -1.11 5.36 13.91
N ILE A 158 -0.70 4.51 14.86
CA ILE A 158 -0.90 3.06 14.75
C ILE A 158 -2.40 2.75 14.77
N ASP A 159 -3.15 3.39 15.66
CA ASP A 159 -4.59 3.14 15.88
C ASP A 159 -5.50 3.52 14.71
N VAL A 160 -4.98 4.28 13.71
CA VAL A 160 -5.73 4.60 12.49
C VAL A 160 -5.85 3.39 11.56
N GLN A 161 -4.95 2.42 11.69
CA GLN A 161 -4.90 1.22 10.85
C GLN A 161 -5.49 0.02 11.59
N MET A 162 -5.83 -1.03 10.85
CA MET A 162 -6.19 -2.31 11.46
C MET A 162 -5.03 -2.84 12.31
N ASP A 163 -5.37 -3.45 13.45
CA ASP A 163 -4.39 -4.01 14.37
C ASP A 163 -3.46 -5.00 13.64
N ILE A 164 -2.17 -4.93 13.95
CA ILE A 164 -1.16 -5.70 13.24
C ILE A 164 -1.27 -7.21 13.54
N GLU A 165 -1.76 -7.60 14.71
CA GLU A 165 -2.06 -8.99 15.04
C GLU A 165 -3.26 -9.50 14.23
N ASP A 166 -4.28 -8.67 14.03
CA ASP A 166 -5.43 -9.02 13.18
C ASP A 166 -4.99 -9.21 11.72
N LYS A 167 -4.13 -8.32 11.19
CA LYS A 167 -3.55 -8.49 9.85
C LYS A 167 -2.76 -9.79 9.75
N LYS A 168 -1.91 -10.07 10.74
CA LYS A 168 -1.08 -11.29 10.80
C LYS A 168 -1.93 -12.56 10.83
N GLN A 169 -3.03 -12.57 11.58
CA GLN A 169 -3.94 -13.73 11.65
C GLN A 169 -4.64 -14.03 10.31
N ARG A 170 -4.87 -13.00 9.50
CA ARG A 170 -5.52 -13.13 8.19
C ARG A 170 -4.56 -13.47 7.06
N ALA A 171 -3.25 -13.36 7.28
CA ALA A 171 -2.22 -13.50 6.24
C ALA A 171 -2.02 -14.95 5.80
N ASP A 172 -1.84 -15.16 4.50
CA ASP A 172 -1.33 -16.42 3.95
C ASP A 172 0.17 -16.56 4.25
N VAL A 173 0.89 -15.44 4.23
CA VAL A 173 2.33 -15.38 4.50
C VAL A 173 2.64 -14.25 5.47
N VAL A 174 3.34 -14.58 6.56
CA VAL A 174 3.84 -13.59 7.52
C VAL A 174 5.35 -13.49 7.37
N ILE A 175 5.85 -12.25 7.22
CA ILE A 175 7.27 -11.93 7.26
C ILE A 175 7.53 -11.12 8.52
N ASP A 176 8.15 -11.75 9.52
CA ASP A 176 8.54 -11.09 10.76
C ASP A 176 9.79 -10.25 10.52
N ASN A 177 9.64 -8.93 10.70
CA ASN A 177 10.70 -7.95 10.54
C ASN A 177 11.06 -7.26 11.87
N SER A 178 10.82 -7.92 13.00
CA SER A 178 11.11 -7.39 14.35
C SER A 178 12.57 -7.55 14.76
N GLY A 179 13.25 -8.55 14.18
CA GLY A 179 14.65 -8.87 14.46
C GLY A 179 15.65 -8.20 13.50
N LEU A 180 16.74 -8.93 13.23
CA LEU A 180 17.78 -8.48 12.30
C LEU A 180 17.29 -8.61 10.85
N TRP A 181 17.71 -7.68 10.00
CA TRP A 181 17.35 -7.71 8.58
C TRP A 181 17.72 -9.04 7.89
N SER A 182 18.83 -9.67 8.26
CA SER A 182 19.24 -10.98 7.74
C SER A 182 18.23 -12.09 8.03
N GLU A 183 17.49 -12.01 9.14
CA GLU A 183 16.43 -12.98 9.49
C GLU A 183 15.20 -12.76 8.60
N THR A 184 14.87 -11.50 8.31
CA THR A 184 13.83 -11.13 7.34
C THR A 184 14.19 -11.62 5.93
N GLU A 185 15.44 -11.41 5.49
CA GLU A 185 15.92 -11.89 4.18
C GLU A 185 15.82 -13.40 4.06
N GLN A 186 16.18 -14.15 5.10
CA GLN A 186 16.06 -15.61 5.11
C GLN A 186 14.61 -16.07 4.96
N GLN A 187 13.66 -15.41 5.63
CA GLN A 187 12.23 -15.70 5.45
C GLN A 187 11.77 -15.45 4.01
N LEU A 188 12.19 -14.33 3.40
CA LEU A 188 11.85 -13.98 2.02
C LEU A 188 12.47 -14.96 1.01
N ILE A 189 13.73 -15.34 1.19
CA ILE A 189 14.41 -16.34 0.36
C ILE A 189 13.71 -17.70 0.48
N SER A 190 13.36 -18.11 1.70
CA SER A 190 12.61 -19.34 1.93
C SER A 190 11.24 -19.32 1.24
N PHE A 191 10.52 -18.20 1.31
CA PHE A 191 9.28 -18.00 0.58
C PHE A 191 9.48 -18.17 -0.94
N LEU A 192 10.46 -17.47 -1.52
CA LEU A 192 10.72 -17.52 -2.97
C LEU A 192 11.10 -18.94 -3.44
N HIS A 193 11.94 -19.66 -2.70
CA HIS A 193 12.29 -21.05 -3.03
C HIS A 193 11.09 -21.99 -2.94
N ARG A 194 10.26 -21.89 -1.89
CA ARG A 194 9.04 -22.72 -1.76
C ARG A 194 8.06 -22.50 -2.90
N LYS A 195 8.06 -21.31 -3.49
CA LYS A 195 7.22 -20.93 -4.63
C LYS A 195 7.89 -21.20 -5.99
N GLY A 196 9.13 -21.70 -6.02
CA GLY A 196 9.86 -21.95 -7.26
C GLY A 196 10.20 -20.68 -8.05
N LEU A 197 10.27 -19.53 -7.38
CA LEU A 197 10.54 -18.22 -7.99
C LEU A 197 12.04 -17.93 -8.11
N ILE A 198 12.87 -18.68 -7.35
CA ILE A 198 14.34 -18.70 -7.39
C ILE A 198 14.90 -20.09 -7.10
#